data_AF-A0A8S3K1F3-F1
#
_entry.id   AF-A0A8S3K1F3-F1
#
_cell.length_a   1.000
_cell.length_b   1.000
_cell.length_c   1.000
_cell.angle_alpha   90.00
_cell.angle_beta   90.00
_cell.angle_gamma   90.00
#
_symmetry.space_group_name_H-M   'P 1'
#
loop_
_entity.id
_entity.type
_entity.pdbx_description
1 polymer ?
#
loop_
_entity_poly.entity_id
_entity_poly.type
_entity_poly.pdbx_seq_one_letter_code
_entity_poly.pdbx_strand_id
1 'polypeptide(L)'
;NRRQWIFGVYQLNTISHFKPHDAQTTTNICWVSPLMNLYDRVENGELVNFNDDVLRHLLRFILNEPIMEPNWNLTPYVEDISNIDERYKKFIRNLYEVVKLEKQDSREHHRWAKIHHDTTVFNRRYAMMTTLFKDIVFDNWPREWYGRTLERIERKKNMPTFKEYDLLMSVSR
;
A
#
# COMPACT_ATOMS: atom_id res chain seq x y z
N ASN A 1 12.11 -25.03 0.59
CA ASN A 1 12.28 -26.23 -0.27
C ASN A 1 10.91 -26.65 -0.80
N ARG A 2 10.70 -26.74 -2.12
CA ARG A 2 9.37 -26.94 -2.79
C ARG A 2 8.57 -28.19 -2.37
N ARG A 3 9.11 -29.01 -1.48
CA ARG A 3 8.54 -30.23 -0.90
C ARG A 3 8.03 -30.05 0.53
N GLN A 4 8.58 -29.09 1.26
CA GLN A 4 8.38 -28.88 2.69
C GLN A 4 7.61 -27.59 2.93
N TRP A 5 6.56 -27.70 3.73
CA TRP A 5 5.58 -26.64 3.96
C TRP A 5 5.41 -26.39 5.45
N ILE A 6 5.24 -25.13 5.80
CA ILE A 6 4.82 -24.66 7.11
C ILE A 6 3.70 -23.66 6.85
N PHE A 7 2.58 -23.81 7.55
CA PHE A 7 1.45 -22.91 7.46
C PHE A 7 1.42 -22.01 8.69
N GLY A 8 1.24 -20.71 8.48
CA GLY A 8 1.20 -19.72 9.54
C GLY A 8 -0.03 -18.83 9.42
N VAL A 9 -0.74 -18.60 10.52
CA VAL A 9 -1.84 -17.64 10.62
C VAL A 9 -1.45 -16.58 11.63
N TYR A 10 -1.55 -15.32 11.24
CA TYR A 10 -1.22 -14.20 12.10
C TYR A 10 -2.45 -13.35 12.40
N GLN A 11 -2.65 -13.04 13.68
CA GLN A 11 -3.66 -12.11 14.14
C GLN A 11 -2.97 -10.91 14.81
N LEU A 12 -3.11 -9.75 14.16
CA LEU A 12 -2.59 -8.48 14.64
C LEU A 12 -3.61 -7.85 15.59
N ASN A 13 -3.37 -7.94 16.90
CA ASN A 13 -4.23 -7.39 17.95
C ASN A 13 -3.79 -6.01 18.44
N THR A 14 -2.50 -5.68 18.26
CA THR A 14 -1.93 -4.40 18.66
C THR A 14 -0.82 -3.96 17.71
N ILE A 15 -0.80 -2.66 17.44
CA ILE A 15 0.29 -1.95 16.75
C ILE A 15 1.04 -1.03 17.72
N SER A 16 0.63 -0.98 18.99
CA SER A 16 1.12 -0.02 19.99
C SER A 16 2.39 -0.52 20.70
N HIS A 17 3.41 -0.91 19.93
CA HIS A 17 4.67 -1.44 20.48
C HIS A 17 5.55 -0.39 21.18
N PHE A 18 5.13 0.88 21.21
CA PHE A 18 5.88 2.00 21.78
C PHE A 18 5.51 2.31 23.23
N LYS A 19 4.48 1.67 23.79
CA LYS A 19 4.08 1.86 25.20
C LYS A 19 4.96 1.00 26.12
N PRO A 20 5.23 1.45 27.36
CA PRO A 20 5.91 0.63 28.36
C PRO A 20 5.19 -0.72 28.51
N HIS A 21 5.96 -1.81 28.62
CA HIS A 21 5.44 -3.18 28.60
C HIS A 21 4.31 -3.41 29.63
N ASP A 22 4.41 -2.76 30.78
CA ASP A 22 3.50 -2.89 31.93
C ASP A 22 2.10 -2.28 31.67
N ALA A 23 1.94 -1.46 30.62
CA ALA A 23 0.67 -0.85 30.23
C ALA A 23 -0.03 -1.57 29.05
N GLN A 24 0.60 -2.61 28.49
CA GLN A 24 0.13 -3.29 27.28
C GLN A 24 -0.67 -4.55 27.64
N THR A 25 -2.00 -4.49 27.55
CA THR A 25 -2.90 -5.61 27.90
C THR A 25 -3.16 -6.59 26.76
N THR A 26 -2.75 -6.26 25.52
CA THR A 26 -3.01 -7.07 24.33
C THR A 26 -1.72 -7.44 23.60
N THR A 27 -1.64 -8.68 23.12
CA THR A 27 -0.51 -9.23 22.37
C THR A 27 -0.96 -9.77 21.02
N ASN A 28 -0.08 -9.70 20.03
CA ASN A 28 -0.31 -10.31 18.73
C ASN A 28 -0.16 -11.84 18.84
N ILE A 29 -0.92 -12.56 18.02
CA ILE A 29 -0.95 -14.03 18.05
C ILE A 29 -0.50 -14.57 16.70
N CYS A 30 0.35 -15.59 16.73
CA CYS A 30 0.80 -16.30 15.55
C CYS A 30 0.66 -17.80 15.79
N TRP A 31 -0.13 -18.48 14.97
CA TRP A 31 -0.25 -19.94 14.97
C TRP A 31 0.58 -20.49 13.83
N VAL A 32 1.41 -21.50 14.11
CA VAL A 32 2.31 -22.10 13.14
C VAL A 32 2.13 -23.61 13.17
N SER A 33 1.97 -24.23 12.00
CA SER A 33 1.91 -25.68 11.88
C SER A 33 3.29 -26.29 12.10
N PRO A 34 3.38 -27.58 12.48
CA PRO A 34 4.59 -28.35 12.31
C PRO A 34 5.06 -28.35 10.85
N LEU A 35 6.33 -28.70 10.62
CA LEU A 35 6.86 -28.91 9.28
C LEU A 35 6.19 -30.12 8.62
N MET A 36 5.62 -29.93 7.43
CA MET A 36 4.93 -30.97 6.67
C MET A 36 5.63 -31.22 5.34
N ASN A 37 5.77 -32.48 4.93
CA ASN A 37 6.19 -32.84 3.58
C ASN A 37 4.94 -33.02 2.70
N LEU A 38 4.94 -32.43 1.51
CA LEU A 38 3.90 -32.61 0.49
C LEU A 38 4.00 -33.98 -0.19
N TYR A 39 5.22 -34.48 -0.36
CA TYR A 39 5.53 -35.81 -0.87
C TYR A 39 6.92 -36.19 -0.36
N ASP A 40 7.28 -37.47 -0.37
CA ASP A 40 8.60 -37.90 0.09
C ASP A 40 9.63 -37.81 -1.04
N ARG A 41 9.34 -38.43 -2.18
CA ARG A 41 10.23 -38.50 -3.35
C ARG A 41 9.43 -38.68 -4.64
N VAL A 42 10.12 -38.58 -5.78
CA VAL A 42 9.55 -38.83 -7.11
C VAL A 42 10.26 -40.07 -7.68
N GLU A 43 9.50 -41.10 -8.04
CA GLU A 43 10.02 -42.34 -8.64
C GLU A 43 9.27 -42.61 -9.94
N ASN A 44 9.99 -42.82 -11.05
CA ASN A 44 9.42 -43.09 -12.37
C ASN A 44 8.37 -42.06 -12.85
N GLY A 45 8.48 -40.81 -12.40
CA GLY A 45 7.53 -39.74 -12.72
C GLY A 45 6.31 -39.66 -11.80
N GLU A 46 6.17 -40.56 -10.83
CA GLU A 46 5.09 -40.57 -9.86
C GLU A 46 5.55 -40.04 -8.49
N LEU A 47 4.64 -39.37 -7.79
CA LEU A 47 4.87 -38.87 -6.42
C LEU A 47 4.66 -40.01 -5.43
N VAL A 48 5.67 -40.30 -4.61
CA VAL A 48 5.59 -41.29 -3.54
C VAL A 48 5.16 -40.61 -2.24
N ASN A 49 4.18 -41.21 -1.55
CA ASN A 49 3.61 -40.72 -0.29
C ASN A 49 3.15 -39.26 -0.36
N PHE A 50 2.28 -38.97 -1.33
CA PHE A 50 1.66 -37.65 -1.44
C PHE A 50 0.78 -37.36 -0.22
N ASN A 51 0.93 -36.17 0.37
CA ASN A 51 0.23 -35.74 1.56
C ASN A 51 -0.88 -34.75 1.21
N ASP A 52 -2.11 -35.28 1.11
CA ASP A 52 -3.31 -34.50 0.81
C ASP A 52 -3.60 -33.41 1.85
N ASP A 53 -3.14 -33.56 3.09
CA ASP A 53 -3.39 -32.57 4.13
C ASP A 53 -2.68 -31.25 3.82
N VAL A 54 -1.47 -31.30 3.25
CA VAL A 54 -0.75 -30.09 2.84
C VAL A 54 -1.54 -29.33 1.78
N LEU A 55 -2.09 -30.05 0.79
CA LEU A 55 -2.92 -29.44 -0.25
C LEU A 55 -4.23 -28.88 0.33
N ARG A 56 -4.86 -29.59 1.26
CA ARG A 56 -6.08 -29.12 1.94
C ARG A 56 -5.84 -27.84 2.74
N HIS A 57 -4.71 -27.72 3.43
CA HIS A 57 -4.32 -26.48 4.10
C HIS A 57 -4.14 -25.36 3.07
N LEU A 58 -3.39 -25.60 1.99
CA LEU A 58 -3.19 -24.59 0.95
C LEU A 58 -4.52 -24.08 0.36
N LEU A 59 -5.46 -24.99 0.05
CA LEU A 59 -6.78 -24.64 -0.45
C LEU A 59 -7.58 -23.81 0.55
N ARG A 60 -7.56 -24.16 1.85
CA ARG A 60 -8.23 -23.37 2.89
C ARG A 60 -7.74 -21.93 2.95
N PHE A 61 -6.43 -21.70 2.80
CA PHE A 61 -5.86 -20.36 2.84
C PHE A 61 -6.23 -19.54 1.60
N ILE A 62 -6.25 -20.17 0.42
CA ILE A 62 -6.58 -19.50 -0.84
C ILE A 62 -8.09 -19.19 -0.92
N LEU A 63 -8.93 -20.10 -0.45
CA LEU A 63 -10.38 -20.00 -0.50
C LEU A 63 -10.99 -19.26 0.70
N ASN A 64 -10.16 -18.74 1.61
CA ASN A 64 -10.66 -18.02 2.78
C ASN A 64 -11.24 -16.67 2.33
N GLU A 65 -12.56 -16.58 2.29
CA GLU A 65 -13.28 -15.35 1.96
C GLU A 65 -13.49 -14.49 3.21
N PRO A 66 -13.47 -13.15 3.08
CA PRO A 66 -13.82 -12.26 4.17
C PRO A 66 -15.28 -12.49 4.57
N ILE A 67 -15.54 -12.59 5.87
CA ILE A 67 -16.91 -12.60 6.39
C ILE A 67 -17.48 -11.20 6.19
N MET A 68 -18.47 -11.08 5.30
CA MET A 68 -19.23 -9.86 5.11
C MET A 68 -20.43 -9.85 6.06
N GLU A 69 -20.24 -9.30 7.26
CA GLU A 69 -21.36 -8.98 8.14
C GLU A 69 -22.13 -7.77 7.57
N PRO A 70 -23.48 -7.80 7.53
CA PRO A 70 -24.28 -6.71 6.95
C PRO A 70 -24.00 -5.33 7.55
N ASN A 71 -23.50 -5.29 8.78
CA ASN A 71 -23.31 -4.08 9.56
C ASN A 71 -21.84 -3.64 9.66
N TRP A 72 -20.91 -4.31 8.98
CA TRP A 72 -19.49 -3.93 8.99
C TRP A 72 -19.19 -2.97 7.85
N ASN A 73 -19.07 -1.68 8.18
CA ASN A 73 -18.51 -0.69 7.26
C ASN A 73 -16.97 -0.86 7.23
N LEU A 74 -16.48 -1.73 6.33
CA LEU A 74 -15.05 -1.91 6.06
C LEU A 74 -14.41 -0.70 5.35
N THR A 75 -15.20 0.33 5.05
CA THR A 75 -14.78 1.65 4.58
C THR A 75 -15.05 2.72 5.66
N PRO A 76 -14.42 2.65 6.85
CA PRO A 76 -14.75 3.51 7.98
C PRO A 76 -14.53 5.02 7.72
N TYR A 77 -13.89 5.39 6.61
CA TYR A 77 -13.55 6.78 6.28
C TYR A 77 -14.15 7.28 4.97
N VAL A 78 -15.05 6.52 4.33
CA VAL A 78 -15.63 6.88 3.04
C VAL A 78 -17.14 6.76 3.12
N GLU A 79 -17.75 7.66 3.89
CA GLU A 79 -19.22 7.67 4.06
C GLU A 79 -19.93 8.25 2.83
N ASP A 80 -19.29 9.19 2.12
CA ASP A 80 -19.79 9.70 0.85
C ASP A 80 -18.66 10.32 0.00
N ILE A 81 -18.27 9.64 -1.08
CA ILE A 81 -17.24 10.13 -2.02
C ILE A 81 -17.67 11.42 -2.71
N SER A 82 -18.99 11.66 -2.85
CA SER A 82 -19.50 12.84 -3.53
C SER A 82 -19.17 14.12 -2.76
N ASN A 83 -19.17 14.05 -1.43
CA ASN A 83 -18.91 15.17 -0.52
C ASN A 83 -17.45 15.29 -0.05
N ILE A 84 -16.55 14.46 -0.59
CA ILE A 84 -15.11 14.56 -0.33
C ILE A 84 -14.58 15.88 -0.90
N ASP A 85 -13.84 16.61 -0.06
CA ASP A 85 -13.12 17.83 -0.43
C ASP A 85 -12.26 17.59 -1.69
N GLU A 86 -12.36 18.52 -2.65
CA GLU A 86 -11.70 18.43 -3.95
C GLU A 86 -10.18 18.18 -3.84
N ARG A 87 -9.54 18.60 -2.73
CA ARG A 87 -8.14 18.30 -2.43
C ARG A 87 -7.85 16.80 -2.35
N TYR A 88 -8.72 16.02 -1.71
CA TYR A 88 -8.57 14.57 -1.61
C TYR A 88 -8.83 13.89 -2.95
N LYS A 89 -9.84 14.35 -3.71
CA LYS A 89 -10.09 13.88 -5.09
C LYS A 89 -8.86 14.11 -5.97
N LYS A 90 -8.24 15.29 -5.86
CA LYS A 90 -7.01 15.66 -6.57
C LYS A 90 -5.82 14.82 -6.11
N PHE A 91 -5.69 14.53 -4.82
CA PHE A 91 -4.65 13.64 -4.28
C PHE A 91 -4.78 12.23 -4.87
N ILE A 92 -5.96 11.60 -4.75
CA ILE A 92 -6.23 10.24 -5.23
C ILE A 92 -5.96 10.13 -6.74
N ARG A 93 -6.42 11.11 -7.52
CA ARG A 93 -6.17 11.14 -8.97
C ARG A 93 -4.68 11.20 -9.30
N ASN A 94 -3.92 12.08 -8.64
CA ASN A 94 -2.49 12.19 -8.90
C ASN A 94 -1.72 10.96 -8.42
N LEU A 95 -2.13 10.34 -7.30
CA LEU A 95 -1.56 9.08 -6.84
C LEU A 95 -1.79 7.95 -7.86
N TYR A 96 -3.01 7.82 -8.38
CA TYR A 96 -3.32 6.82 -9.41
C TYR A 96 -2.47 7.02 -10.67
N GLU A 97 -2.34 8.25 -11.16
CA GLU A 97 -1.50 8.56 -12.32
C GLU A 97 -0.02 8.25 -12.07
N VAL A 98 0.51 8.57 -10.88
CA VAL A 98 1.89 8.22 -10.50
C VAL A 98 2.11 6.71 -10.54
N VAL A 99 1.21 5.93 -9.91
CA VAL A 99 1.31 4.46 -9.87
C VAL A 99 1.17 3.85 -11.27
N LYS A 100 0.29 4.41 -12.10
CA LYS A 100 0.10 3.97 -13.49
C LYS A 100 1.35 4.27 -14.33
N LEU A 101 1.91 5.47 -14.22
CA LEU A 101 3.12 5.88 -14.94
C LEU A 101 4.32 5.07 -14.47
N GLU A 102 4.48 4.82 -13.18
CA GLU A 102 5.54 3.96 -12.62
C GLU A 102 5.49 2.54 -13.22
N LYS A 103 4.28 2.01 -13.44
CA LYS A 103 4.08 0.70 -14.08
C LYS A 103 4.31 0.71 -15.59
N GLN A 104 4.13 1.84 -16.27
CA GLN A 104 4.30 1.96 -17.72
C GLN A 104 5.70 2.42 -18.15
N ASP A 105 6.53 2.92 -17.23
CA ASP A 105 7.75 3.62 -17.62
C ASP A 105 8.88 2.70 -18.09
N SER A 106 9.23 2.82 -19.37
CA SER A 106 10.57 2.51 -19.86
C SER A 106 11.49 3.68 -19.50
N ARG A 107 12.70 3.40 -19.01
CA ARG A 107 13.73 4.43 -18.68
C ARG A 107 13.95 5.50 -19.75
N GLU A 108 13.52 5.26 -20.99
CA GLU A 108 13.63 6.15 -22.15
C GLU A 108 12.64 7.32 -22.12
N HIS A 109 11.39 7.11 -21.68
CA HIS A 109 10.38 8.18 -21.61
C HIS A 109 10.78 9.26 -20.59
N HIS A 110 11.29 8.84 -19.43
CA HIS A 110 11.88 9.73 -18.43
C HIS A 110 13.02 10.60 -18.98
N ARG A 111 13.90 10.02 -19.81
CA ARG A 111 15.02 10.77 -20.40
C ARG A 111 14.53 11.80 -21.41
N TRP A 112 13.63 11.40 -22.31
CA TRP A 112 13.09 12.30 -23.32
C TRP A 112 12.37 13.50 -22.70
N ALA A 113 11.52 13.27 -21.71
CA ALA A 113 10.76 14.33 -21.04
C ALA A 113 11.64 15.27 -20.20
N LYS A 114 12.74 14.77 -19.61
CA LYS A 114 13.73 15.61 -18.91
C LYS A 114 14.49 16.52 -19.88
N ILE A 115 14.71 16.09 -21.12
CA ILE A 115 15.40 16.88 -22.15
C ILE A 115 14.50 18.00 -22.69
N HIS A 116 13.19 17.75 -22.84
CA HIS A 116 12.30 18.65 -23.59
C HIS A 116 11.36 19.52 -22.73
N HIS A 117 11.11 19.15 -21.46
CA HIS A 117 10.09 19.82 -20.65
C HIS A 117 10.56 20.24 -19.25
N ASP A 118 11.88 20.26 -18.99
CA ASP A 118 12.55 20.48 -17.68
C ASP A 118 12.11 19.53 -16.53
N THR A 119 10.89 19.00 -16.59
CA THR A 119 10.29 18.07 -15.63
C THR A 119 9.38 17.08 -16.36
N THR A 120 9.43 15.81 -15.94
CA THR A 120 8.57 14.78 -16.51
C THR A 120 7.12 14.95 -16.02
N VAL A 121 6.14 14.43 -16.78
CA VAL A 121 4.74 14.37 -16.32
C VAL A 121 4.65 13.64 -14.97
N PHE A 122 5.42 12.55 -14.82
CA PHE A 122 5.59 11.85 -13.55
C PHE A 122 6.04 12.79 -12.42
N ASN A 123 7.12 13.55 -12.61
CA ASN A 123 7.63 14.47 -11.58
C ASN A 123 6.60 15.52 -11.16
N ARG A 124 5.84 16.07 -12.12
CA ARG A 124 4.77 17.03 -11.83
C ARG A 124 3.63 16.40 -11.03
N ARG A 125 3.17 15.22 -11.45
CA ARG A 125 2.12 14.45 -10.74
C ARG A 125 2.58 14.04 -9.34
N TYR A 126 3.83 13.61 -9.20
CA TYR A 126 4.45 13.24 -7.93
C TYR A 126 4.60 14.43 -6.97
N ALA A 127 5.06 15.59 -7.47
CA ALA A 127 5.15 16.81 -6.67
C ALA A 127 3.77 17.29 -6.18
N MET A 128 2.75 17.18 -7.04
CA MET A 128 1.38 17.53 -6.69
C MET A 128 0.78 16.57 -5.64
N MET A 129 0.96 15.26 -5.85
CA MET A 129 0.52 14.22 -4.91
C MET A 129 1.18 14.42 -3.53
N THR A 130 2.49 14.65 -3.48
CA THR A 130 3.22 14.80 -2.22
C THR A 130 2.88 16.09 -1.47
N THR A 131 2.55 17.17 -2.18
CA THR A 131 2.07 18.42 -1.57
C THR A 131 0.68 18.22 -0.98
N LEU A 132 -0.27 17.69 -1.76
CA LEU A 132 -1.63 17.43 -1.28
C LEU A 132 -1.66 16.43 -0.12
N PHE A 133 -0.80 15.40 -0.16
CA PHE A 133 -0.64 14.47 0.96
C PHE A 133 -0.22 15.18 2.24
N LYS A 134 0.77 16.08 2.16
CA LYS A 134 1.22 16.85 3.33
C LYS A 134 0.09 17.71 3.89
N ASP A 135 -0.61 18.44 3.03
CA ASP A 135 -1.70 19.32 3.45
C ASP A 135 -2.83 18.52 4.11
N ILE A 136 -3.27 17.42 3.49
CA ILE A 136 -4.29 16.51 4.03
C ILE A 136 -3.86 15.93 5.39
N VAL A 137 -2.61 15.47 5.48
CA VAL A 137 -2.10 14.84 6.71
C VAL A 137 -2.00 15.87 7.84
N PHE A 138 -1.52 17.09 7.55
CA PHE A 138 -1.42 18.16 8.56
C PHE A 138 -2.76 18.73 9.02
N ASP A 139 -3.81 18.61 8.20
CA ASP A 139 -5.17 19.02 8.59
C ASP A 139 -5.85 18.01 9.52
N ASN A 140 -5.53 16.71 9.39
CA ASN A 140 -6.22 15.64 10.14
C ASN A 140 -5.48 15.14 11.37
N TRP A 141 -4.17 15.37 11.47
CA TRP A 141 -3.34 14.79 12.53
C TRP A 141 -2.64 15.86 13.35
N PRO A 142 -2.61 15.72 14.69
CA PRO A 142 -1.94 16.70 15.55
C PRO A 142 -0.46 16.82 15.20
N ARG A 143 0.02 18.07 15.06
CA ARG A 143 1.37 18.37 14.58
C ARG A 143 2.44 17.75 15.48
N GLU A 144 2.18 17.69 16.77
CA GLU A 144 3.02 17.06 17.79
C GLU A 144 3.37 15.59 17.49
N TRP A 145 2.58 14.86 16.70
CA TRP A 145 2.84 13.46 16.36
C TRP A 145 3.99 13.27 15.35
N TYR A 146 4.35 14.32 14.60
CA TYR A 146 5.36 14.23 13.54
C TYR A 146 6.75 14.71 13.97
N GLY A 147 6.89 15.35 15.14
CA GLY A 147 8.16 15.79 15.71
C GLY A 147 9.11 16.46 14.70
N ARG A 148 10.36 16.00 14.62
CA ARG A 148 11.40 16.52 13.71
C ARG A 148 11.10 16.34 12.21
N THR A 149 10.15 15.47 11.86
CA THR A 149 9.76 15.22 10.46
C THR A 149 9.03 16.42 9.87
N LEU A 150 8.19 17.08 10.68
CA LEU A 150 7.48 18.31 10.31
C LEU A 150 8.44 19.44 9.95
N GLU A 151 9.44 19.69 10.79
CA GLU A 151 10.45 20.73 10.53
C GLU A 151 11.21 20.49 9.22
N ARG A 152 11.50 19.23 8.90
CA ARG A 152 12.20 18.87 7.66
C ARG A 152 11.31 19.03 6.43
N ILE A 153 10.01 18.82 6.59
CA ILE A 153 9.00 19.04 5.55
C ILE A 153 8.78 20.54 5.32
N GLU A 154 8.68 21.34 6.38
CA GLU A 154 8.47 22.79 6.29
C GLU A 154 9.69 23.55 5.74
N ARG A 155 10.92 23.09 6.03
CA ARG A 155 12.14 23.65 5.42
C ARG A 155 12.18 23.48 3.89
N LYS A 156 11.38 22.59 3.30
CA LYS A 156 11.26 22.39 1.85
C LYS A 156 10.20 23.30 1.18
N LYS A 157 9.64 24.30 1.88
CA LYS A 157 8.56 25.20 1.40
C LYS A 157 8.83 25.96 0.09
N ASN A 158 10.06 25.96 -0.44
CA ASN A 158 10.36 26.52 -1.76
C ASN A 158 10.12 25.50 -2.89
N MET A 159 8.97 24.82 -2.91
CA MET A 159 8.51 24.21 -4.16
C MET A 159 7.66 25.23 -4.91
N PRO A 160 7.89 25.45 -6.21
CA PRO A 160 7.14 26.44 -6.98
C PRO A 160 5.66 26.12 -6.86
N THR A 161 4.88 27.15 -6.51
CA THR A 161 3.42 27.14 -6.57
C THR A 161 3.03 26.81 -8.01
N PHE A 162 2.75 25.54 -8.27
CA PHE A 162 2.31 25.09 -9.58
C PHE A 162 0.94 25.70 -9.83
N LYS A 163 0.89 26.74 -10.66
CA LYS A 163 -0.36 27.36 -11.07
C LYS A 163 -1.23 26.27 -11.70
N GLU A 164 -2.48 26.22 -11.27
CA GLU A 164 -3.48 25.21 -11.67
C GLU A 164 -3.67 25.11 -13.20
N TYR A 165 -3.28 26.17 -13.92
CA TYR A 165 -3.32 26.30 -15.38
C TYR A 165 -2.34 25.38 -16.13
N ASP A 166 -1.27 24.85 -15.52
CA ASP A 166 -0.29 24.02 -16.23
C ASP A 166 -0.71 22.55 -16.41
N LEU A 167 -1.82 22.14 -15.79
CA LEU A 167 -2.40 20.79 -15.95
C LEU A 167 -3.45 20.73 -17.07
N LEU A 168 -3.83 21.87 -17.65
CA LEU A 168 -4.78 21.99 -18.74
C LEU A 168 -4.08 22.10 -20.10
N MET A 169 -2.91 21.47 -20.27
CA MET A 169 -2.43 21.16 -21.62
C MET A 169 -3.48 20.27 -22.28
N SER A 170 -4.32 20.90 -23.10
CA SER A 170 -5.34 20.28 -23.91
C SER A 170 -4.73 19.05 -24.57
N VAL A 171 -5.30 17.88 -24.28
CA VAL A 171 -5.16 16.74 -25.18
C VAL A 171 -5.89 17.16 -26.46
N SER A 172 -5.16 17.82 -27.35
CA SER A 172 -5.60 18.00 -28.73
C SER A 172 -5.68 16.60 -29.35
N ARG A 173 -6.83 16.33 -29.95
CA ARG A 173 -7.12 15.10 -30.70
C ARG A 173 -6.25 15.00 -31.93
#